data_AF-A0A849FSC3-F1
#
_entry.id   AF-A0A849FSC3-F1
#
_cell.length_a   1.000
_cell.length_b   1.000
_cell.length_c   1.000
_cell.angle_alpha   90.00
_cell.angle_beta   90.00
_cell.angle_gamma   90.00
#
_symmetry.space_group_name_H-M   'P 1'
#
loop_
_entity.id
_entity.type
_entity.pdbx_description
1 polymer ?
#
loop_
_entity_poly.entity_id
_entity_poly.type
_entity_poly.pdbx_seq_one_letter_code
_entity_poly.pdbx_strand_id
1 'polypeptide(L)'
;MWLFVLFVTVPIVEIALFIQIGGLIGLWPTLGIVILTAILGTILVRSQGLMALAQVRDNLNELRDPTESLAHGAMILASGLLLLTPGFFTDFVG
;
A
#
# COMPACT_ATOMS: atom_id res chain seq x y z
N MET A 1 -17.67 9.62 -10.75
CA MET A 1 -18.65 8.94 -9.85
C MET A 1 -18.19 7.54 -9.47
N TRP A 2 -17.69 6.71 -10.39
CA TRP A 2 -17.16 5.36 -10.07
C TRP A 2 -16.05 5.33 -9.01
N LEU A 3 -15.08 6.25 -9.07
CA LEU A 3 -14.01 6.33 -8.05
C LEU A 3 -14.54 6.61 -6.65
N PHE A 4 -15.60 7.42 -6.54
CA PHE A 4 -16.23 7.70 -5.24
C PHE A 4 -16.91 6.46 -4.67
N VAL A 5 -17.57 5.66 -5.52
CA VAL A 5 -18.17 4.38 -5.10
C VAL A 5 -17.08 3.43 -4.59
N LEU A 6 -15.99 3.25 -5.32
CA LEU A 6 -14.88 2.40 -4.87
C LEU A 6 -14.27 2.89 -3.55
N PHE A 7 -14.02 4.20 -3.44
CA PHE A 7 -13.46 4.81 -2.24
C PHE A 7 -14.33 4.61 -1.00
N VAL A 8 -15.66 4.55 -1.15
CA VAL A 8 -16.58 4.30 -0.04
C VAL A 8 -16.77 2.81 0.22
N THR A 9 -16.96 2.01 -0.83
CA THR A 9 -17.26 0.58 -0.70
C THR A 9 -16.07 -0.22 -0.19
N VAL A 10 -14.84 0.10 -0.61
CA VAL A 10 -13.65 -0.64 -0.19
C VAL A 10 -13.46 -0.59 1.33
N PRO A 11 -13.40 0.58 2.01
CA PRO A 11 -13.30 0.63 3.46
C PRO A 11 -14.46 -0.06 4.20
N ILE A 12 -15.69 -0.02 3.65
CA ILE A 12 -16.83 -0.73 4.23
C ILE A 12 -16.61 -2.24 4.21
N VAL A 13 -16.14 -2.78 3.08
CA VAL A 13 -15.79 -4.19 2.95
C VAL A 13 -14.66 -4.56 3.91
N GLU A 14 -13.65 -3.72 4.03
CA GLU A 14 -12.54 -3.94 4.96
C GLU A 14 -12.99 -4.05 6.42
N ILE A 15 -13.83 -3.13 6.88
CA ILE A 15 -14.36 -3.15 8.25
C ILE A 15 -15.23 -4.40 8.46
N ALA A 16 -16.05 -4.77 7.48
CA ALA A 16 -16.88 -5.97 7.56
C ALA A 16 -16.02 -7.25 7.70
N LEU A 17 -14.97 -7.38 6.89
CA LEU A 17 -14.03 -8.51 6.95
C LEU A 17 -13.23 -8.51 8.26
N PHE A 18 -12.78 -7.35 8.73
CA PHE A 18 -12.10 -7.22 10.01
C PHE A 18 -12.96 -7.79 11.15
N ILE A 19 -14.24 -7.41 11.19
CA ILE A 19 -15.19 -7.90 12.21
C ILE A 19 -15.43 -9.40 12.05
N GLN A 20 -15.64 -9.89 10.82
CA GLN A 20 -15.94 -11.28 10.55
C GLN A 20 -14.77 -12.20 10.90
N ILE A 21 -13.55 -11.83 10.48
CA ILE A 21 -12.32 -12.56 10.82
C ILE A 21 -12.07 -12.46 12.33
N GLY A 22 -12.22 -11.28 12.92
CA GLY A 22 -12.11 -11.06 14.37
C GLY A 22 -13.05 -11.94 15.18
N GLY A 23 -14.27 -12.20 14.69
CA GLY A 23 -15.22 -13.13 15.29
C GLY A 23 -14.84 -14.61 15.16
N LEU A 24 -14.10 -14.98 14.09
CA LEU A 24 -13.70 -16.36 13.82
C LEU A 24 -12.42 -16.76 14.57
N ILE A 25 -11.39 -15.91 14.56
CA ILE A 25 -10.06 -16.23 15.12
C ILE A 25 -9.72 -15.42 16.38
N GLY A 26 -10.57 -14.46 16.76
CA GLY A 26 -10.33 -13.56 17.89
C GLY A 26 -9.58 -12.28 17.51
N LEU A 27 -9.67 -11.28 18.39
CA LEU A 27 -9.10 -9.95 18.15
C LEU A 27 -7.56 -9.99 18.05
N TRP A 28 -6.88 -10.68 18.96
CA TRP A 28 -5.41 -10.68 19.03
C TRP A 28 -4.75 -11.27 17.78
N PRO A 29 -5.18 -12.45 17.27
CA PRO A 29 -4.65 -12.96 16.01
C PRO A 29 -4.96 -12.04 14.82
N THR A 30 -6.15 -11.44 14.77
CA THR A 30 -6.55 -10.51 13.69
C THR A 30 -5.67 -9.27 13.66
N LEU A 31 -5.39 -8.66 14.82
CA LEU A 31 -4.44 -7.55 14.93
C LEU A 31 -3.02 -7.97 14.58
N GLY A 32 -2.62 -9.19 14.96
CA GLY A 32 -1.33 -9.76 14.57
C GLY A 32 -1.15 -9.84 13.06
N ILE A 33 -2.20 -10.26 12.33
CA ILE A 33 -2.19 -10.30 10.86
C ILE A 33 -2.04 -8.88 10.29
N VAL A 34 -2.83 -7.91 10.75
CA VAL A 34 -2.74 -6.51 10.28
C VAL A 34 -1.35 -5.92 10.51
N ILE A 35 -0.76 -6.16 11.69
CA ILE A 35 0.60 -5.69 11.98
C ILE A 35 1.61 -6.37 11.05
N LEU A 36 1.48 -7.68 10.84
CA LEU A 36 2.38 -8.43 9.98
C LEU A 36 2.30 -7.92 8.52
N THR A 37 1.09 -7.73 7.98
CA THR A 37 0.93 -7.22 6.61
C THR A 37 1.43 -5.79 6.49
N ALA A 38 1.19 -4.93 7.48
CA ALA A 38 1.73 -3.57 7.51
C ALA A 38 3.27 -3.53 7.52
N ILE A 39 3.93 -4.42 8.27
CA ILE A 39 5.39 -4.56 8.28
C ILE A 39 5.88 -5.00 6.89
N LEU A 40 5.28 -6.04 6.31
CA LEU A 40 5.65 -6.55 5.00
C LEU A 40 5.48 -5.48 3.91
N GLY A 41 4.34 -4.80 3.89
CA GLY A 41 4.06 -3.71 2.96
C GLY A 41 5.06 -2.57 3.11
N THR A 42 5.40 -2.17 4.35
CA THR A 42 6.40 -1.13 4.60
C THR A 42 7.78 -1.52 4.07
N ILE A 43 8.19 -2.79 4.23
CA ILE A 43 9.45 -3.29 3.69
C ILE A 43 9.44 -3.21 2.16
N LEU A 44 8.34 -3.59 1.51
CA LEU A 44 8.18 -3.53 0.05
C LEU A 44 8.18 -2.10 -0.50
N VAL A 45 7.49 -1.18 0.16
CA VAL A 45 7.48 0.25 -0.23
C VAL A 45 8.86 0.85 -0.05
N ARG A 46 9.56 0.50 1.03
CA ARG A 46 10.93 0.97 1.28
C ARG A 46 11.89 0.49 0.19
N SER A 47 11.84 -0.79 -0.18
CA SER A 47 12.74 -1.33 -1.22
C SER A 47 12.46 -0.70 -2.59
N GLN A 48 11.19 -0.57 -2.98
CA GLN A 48 10.78 0.10 -4.22
C GLN A 48 11.15 1.58 -4.22
N GLY A 49 10.95 2.28 -3.10
CA GLY A 49 11.30 3.69 -2.98
C GLY A 49 12.79 3.95 -3.15
N LEU A 50 13.66 3.09 -2.59
CA LEU A 50 15.10 3.19 -2.79
C LEU A 50 15.50 2.96 -4.26
N MET A 51 14.88 2.00 -4.94
CA MET A 51 15.12 1.75 -6.37
C MET A 51 14.65 2.92 -7.24
N ALA A 52 13.48 3.49 -6.96
CA ALA A 52 12.98 4.66 -7.68
C ALA A 52 13.90 5.88 -7.50
N LEU A 53 14.40 6.12 -6.28
CA LEU A 53 15.37 7.18 -6.01
C LEU A 53 16.70 6.97 -6.77
N ALA A 54 17.17 5.73 -6.87
CA ALA A 54 18.36 5.42 -7.65
C ALA A 54 18.14 5.74 -9.14
N GLN A 55 17.01 5.32 -9.72
CA GLN A 55 16.67 5.62 -11.11
C GLN A 55 16.54 7.12 -11.39
N VAL A 56 15.94 7.88 -10.48
CA VAL A 56 15.87 9.35 -10.61
C VAL A 56 17.28 9.94 -10.65
N ARG A 57 18.18 9.50 -9.76
CA ARG A 57 19.58 9.97 -9.76
C ARG A 57 20.32 9.60 -11.04
N ASP A 58 20.16 8.38 -11.53
CA ASP A 58 20.82 7.91 -12.75
C ASP A 58 20.34 8.70 -13.98
N ASN A 59 19.04 8.91 -14.12
CA ASN A 59 18.49 9.71 -15.21
C ASN A 59 19.00 11.16 -15.18
N LEU A 60 19.09 11.77 -13.99
CA LEU A 60 19.65 13.12 -13.84
C LEU A 60 21.15 13.17 -14.20
N ASN A 61 21.92 12.16 -13.81
CA ASN A 61 23.35 12.08 -14.14
C ASN A 61 23.59 11.87 -15.65
N GLU A 62 22.72 11.14 -16.32
CA GLU A 62 22.76 10.89 -17.77
C GLU A 62 22.14 12.04 -18.61
N LEU A 63 21.69 13.14 -17.97
CA LEU A 63 20.91 14.21 -18.61
C LEU A 63 19.67 13.69 -19.38
N ARG A 64 19.05 12.61 -18.88
CA ARG A 64 17.80 12.04 -19.38
C ARG A 64 16.61 12.64 -18.64
N ASP A 65 15.44 12.59 -19.27
CA ASP A 65 14.20 13.08 -18.67
C ASP A 65 13.78 12.20 -17.47
N PRO A 66 13.75 12.75 -16.23
CA PRO A 66 13.42 11.97 -15.03
C PRO A 66 11.91 11.89 -14.75
N THR A 67 11.05 12.44 -15.60
CA THR A 67 9.61 12.58 -15.34
C THR A 67 8.93 11.25 -15.03
N GLU A 68 9.28 10.18 -15.76
CA GLU A 68 8.74 8.84 -15.53
C GLU A 68 9.17 8.27 -14.17
N SER A 69 10.45 8.35 -13.83
CA SER A 69 10.96 7.86 -12.55
C SER A 69 10.42 8.65 -11.35
N LEU A 70 10.18 9.95 -11.53
CA LEU A 70 9.51 10.79 -10.53
C LEU A 70 8.05 10.38 -10.33
N ALA A 71 7.32 10.14 -11.42
CA ALA A 71 5.94 9.65 -11.35
C ALA A 71 5.87 8.28 -10.66
N HIS A 72 6.80 7.37 -10.99
CA HIS A 72 6.89 6.07 -10.33
C HIS A 72 7.19 6.20 -8.83
N GLY A 73 8.16 7.05 -8.45
CA GLY A 73 8.44 7.37 -7.05
C GLY A 73 7.23 7.93 -6.32
N ALA A 74 6.45 8.82 -6.95
CA ALA A 74 5.22 9.36 -6.37
C ALA A 74 4.15 8.29 -6.14
N MET A 75 4.01 7.34 -7.08
CA MET A 75 3.08 6.20 -6.92
C MET A 75 3.47 5.29 -5.75
N ILE A 76 4.77 5.04 -5.55
CA ILE A 76 5.27 4.26 -4.40
C ILE A 76 5.00 4.98 -3.08
N LEU A 77 5.13 6.31 -3.04
CA LEU A 77 4.76 7.09 -1.85
C LEU A 77 3.26 7.05 -1.57
N ALA A 78 2.43 7.14 -2.63
CA ALA A 78 0.99 7.04 -2.51
C ALA A 78 0.55 5.65 -2.01
N SER A 79 1.18 4.57 -2.50
CA SER A 79 0.90 3.22 -1.99
C SER A 79 1.32 3.06 -0.53
N GLY A 80 2.46 3.64 -0.13
CA GLY A 80 2.89 3.71 1.27
C GLY A 80 1.87 4.39 2.19
N LEU A 81 1.22 5.46 1.72
CA LEU A 81 0.17 6.14 2.47
C LEU A 81 -1.09 5.28 2.60
N LEU A 82 -1.47 4.57 1.54
CA LEU A 82 -2.62 3.67 1.54
C LEU A 82 -2.39 2.42 2.40
N LEU A 83 -1.15 1.95 2.57
CA LEU A 83 -0.83 0.86 3.49
C LEU A 83 -1.06 1.17 4.97
N LEU A 84 -1.23 2.46 5.33
CA LEU A 84 -1.55 2.83 6.71
C LEU A 84 -2.97 2.40 7.12
N THR A 85 -3.85 2.18 6.14
CA THR A 85 -5.17 1.63 6.40
C THR A 85 -5.11 0.10 6.40
N PRO A 86 -5.59 -0.58 7.47
CA PRO A 86 -5.69 -2.03 7.49
C PRO A 86 -6.51 -2.52 6.29
N GLY A 87 -5.92 -3.41 5.48
CA GLY A 87 -6.51 -3.84 4.22
C GLY A 87 -6.60 -5.36 4.11
N PHE A 88 -7.52 -6.03 4.81
CA PHE A 88 -7.72 -7.47 4.63
C PHE A 88 -8.08 -7.84 3.18
N PHE A 89 -8.99 -7.09 2.56
CA PHE A 89 -9.38 -7.32 1.17
C PHE A 89 -8.33 -6.81 0.20
N THR A 90 -7.83 -5.59 0.41
CA THR A 90 -6.84 -4.98 -0.48
C THR A 90 -5.49 -5.66 -0.42
N ASP A 91 -5.05 -6.19 0.74
CA ASP A 91 -3.80 -6.95 0.87
C ASP A 91 -3.94 -8.35 0.24
N PHE A 92 -5.16 -8.92 0.18
CA PHE A 92 -5.41 -10.19 -0.51
C PHE A 92 -5.48 -10.04 -2.03
N VAL A 93 -6.08 -8.95 -2.50
CA VAL A 93 -6.22 -8.66 -3.94
C VAL A 93 -4.94 -8.07 -4.54
N GLY A 94 -4.13 -7.40 -3.70
CA GLY A 94 -2.91 -6.67 -4.06
C GLY A 94 -1.85 -7.48 -4.76
#